data_AF-A0A2N0Z3H1-F1
#
_entry.id   AF-A0A2N0Z3H1-F1
#
_cell.length_a   1.000
_cell.length_b   1.000
_cell.length_c   1.000
_cell.angle_alpha   90.00
_cell.angle_beta   90.00
_cell.angle_gamma   90.00
#
_symmetry.space_group_name_H-M   'P 1'
#
loop_
_entity.id
_entity.type
_entity.pdbx_description
1 polymer ?
#
loop_
_entity_poly.entity_id
_entity_poly.type
_entity_poly.pdbx_seq_one_letter_code
_entity_poly.pdbx_strand_id
1 'polypeptide(L)' 'MEQIIAVERNYLGQIISFKTSSGRVISYRKALLDAESGMIDGLNITEATEENGLSARFEDNFENYPLIY' A
#
# COMPACT_ATOMS: atom_id res chain seq x y z
N MET A 1 -3.48 14.22 -6.92
CA MET A 1 -3.32 13.03 -6.06
C MET A 1 -2.52 12.02 -6.84
N GLU A 2 -1.50 11.47 -6.21
CA GLU A 2 -0.76 10.35 -6.79
C GLU A 2 -1.60 9.07 -6.63
N GLN A 3 -1.50 8.13 -7.57
CA GLN A 3 -2.19 6.85 -7.45
C GLN A 3 -1.20 5.72 -7.36
N ILE A 4 -1.54 4.68 -6.61
CA ILE A 4 -0.77 3.45 -6.59
C ILE A 4 -0.86 2.84 -8.00
N ILE A 5 0.26 2.36 -8.55
CA ILE A 5 0.30 1.68 -9.84
C ILE A 5 1.01 0.32 -9.79
N ALA A 6 1.76 0.04 -8.72
CA ALA A 6 2.44 -1.24 -8.51
C ALA A 6 2.71 -1.47 -7.03
N VAL A 7 2.91 -2.73 -6.64
CA VAL A 7 3.23 -3.13 -5.26
C VAL A 7 4.48 -3.98 -5.21
N GLU A 8 5.23 -3.88 -4.13
CA GLU A 8 6.35 -4.77 -3.82
C GLU A 8 5.95 -5.68 -2.67
N ARG A 9 6.22 -6.98 -2.82
CA ARG A 9 5.89 -7.99 -1.82
C ARG A 9 7.15 -8.70 -1.36
N ASN A 10 7.20 -9.06 -0.09
CA ASN A 10 8.25 -9.94 0.42
C ASN A 10 8.01 -11.40 -0.04
N TYR A 11 8.96 -12.29 0.28
CA TYR A 11 8.87 -13.73 -0.02
C TYR A 11 7.69 -14.45 0.66
N LEU A 12 7.08 -13.83 1.67
CA LEU A 12 5.88 -14.32 2.35
C LEU A 12 4.58 -13.82 1.69
N GLY A 13 4.68 -13.04 0.61
CA GLY A 13 3.54 -12.46 -0.11
C GLY A 13 2.98 -11.19 0.53
N GLN A 14 3.60 -10.65 1.58
CA GLN A 14 3.15 -9.43 2.25
C GLN A 14 3.66 -8.19 1.53
N ILE A 15 2.81 -7.17 1.40
CA ILE A 15 3.17 -5.90 0.77
C ILE A 15 4.13 -5.11 1.67
N ILE A 16 5.27 -4.71 1.13
CA ILE A 16 6.31 -3.94 1.83
C ILE A 16 6.47 -2.52 1.27
N SER A 17 6.20 -2.34 -0.03
CA SER A 17 6.35 -1.06 -0.72
C SER A 17 5.30 -0.87 -1.82
N PHE A 18 5.10 0.39 -2.21
CA PHE A 18 4.17 0.81 -3.25
C PHE A 18 4.86 1.73 -4.24
N LYS A 19 4.48 1.65 -5.51
CA LYS A 19 4.90 2.60 -6.55
C LYS A 19 3.74 3.51 -6.88
N THR A 20 3.99 4.80 -6.87
CA THR A 20 3.01 5.80 -7.28
C THR A 20 3.09 6.08 -8.78
N SER A 21 2.04 6.70 -9.33
CA SER A 21 1.97 7.16 -10.73
C SER A 21 3.06 8.17 -11.09
N SER A 22 3.65 8.84 -10.10
CA SER A 22 4.82 9.72 -10.26
C SER A 22 6.14 8.95 -10.42
N GLY A 23 6.10 7.61 -10.28
CA GLY A 23 7.28 6.74 -10.35
C GLY A 23 8.04 6.63 -9.03
N ARG A 24 7.54 7.25 -7.95
CA ARG A 24 8.15 7.17 -6.61
C ARG A 24 7.82 5.82 -5.98
N VAL A 25 8.80 5.22 -5.31
CA VAL A 25 8.58 4.03 -4.47
C VAL A 25 8.56 4.48 -3.02
N ILE A 26 7.51 4.10 -2.29
CA ILE A 26 7.31 4.44 -0.88
C ILE A 26 7.04 3.17 -0.09
N SER A 27 7.54 3.11 1.13
CA SER A 27 7.27 1.98 2.03
C SER A 27 5.81 1.97 2.46
N TYR A 28 5.30 0.79 2.84
CA TYR A 28 3.95 0.60 3.35
C TYR A 28 3.53 1.66 4.38
N ARG A 29 4.35 1.89 5.41
CA ARG A 29 4.08 2.89 6.46
C ARG A 29 3.96 4.31 5.92
N LYS A 30 4.79 4.67 4.93
CA LYS A 30 4.76 6.02 4.33
C LYS A 30 3.53 6.18 3.46
N ALA A 31 3.13 5.13 2.74
CA ALA A 31 1.89 5.10 1.98
C ALA A 31 0.65 5.30 2.85
N LEU A 32 0.62 4.72 4.06
CA LEU A 32 -0.46 4.95 5.02
C LEU A 32 -0.56 6.43 5.43
N LEU A 33 0.57 7.04 5.79
CA LEU A 33 0.61 8.46 6.18
C LEU A 33 0.23 9.39 5.02
N ASP A 34 0.74 9.11 3.82
CA ASP A 34 0.46 9.92 2.64
C ASP A 34 -1.01 9.74 2.16
N ALA A 35 -1.63 8.58 2.40
CA ALA A 35 -3.05 8.34 2.16
C ALA A 35 -3.94 9.06 3.18
N GLU A 36 -3.61 9.00 4.47
CA GLU A 36 -4.30 9.75 5.54
C GLU A 36 -4.21 11.26 5.30
N SER A 37 -3.05 11.74 4.81
CA SER A 37 -2.85 13.14 4.44
C SER A 37 -3.51 13.53 3.10
N GLY A 38 -4.13 12.59 2.37
CA GLY A 38 -4.76 12.84 1.07
C GLY A 38 -3.78 13.11 -0.09
N MET A 39 -2.49 12.80 0.08
CA MET A 39 -1.50 12.89 -1.01
C MET A 39 -1.67 11.77 -2.04
N ILE A 40 -2.07 10.58 -1.57
CA ILE A 40 -2.22 9.38 -2.40
C ILE A 40 -3.66 8.90 -2.35
N ASP A 41 -4.18 8.61 -3.54
CA ASP A 41 -5.52 8.12 -3.77
C ASP A 41 -5.47 6.64 -4.17
N GLY A 42 -6.46 5.85 -3.75
CA GLY A 42 -6.53 4.40 -3.99
C GLY A 42 -6.11 3.51 -2.83
N LEU A 43 -5.81 4.07 -1.65
CA LEU A 43 -5.57 3.31 -0.42
C LEU A 43 -6.74 3.48 0.56
N ASN A 44 -7.72 2.58 0.52
CA ASN A 44 -8.74 2.49 1.58
C ASN A 44 -8.15 1.70 2.75
N ILE A 45 -7.68 2.43 3.77
CA ILE A 45 -7.12 1.86 4.99
C ILE A 45 -8.29 1.47 5.89
N THR A 46 -8.65 0.19 5.92
CA THR A 46 -9.46 -0.33 7.02
C THR A 46 -8.49 -0.83 8.09
N GLU A 47 -8.46 -0.17 9.24
CA GLU A 47 -7.73 -0.66 10.40
C GLU A 47 -8.41 -1.95 10.88
N ALA A 48 -7.87 -3.10 10.47
CA ALA A 48 -8.25 -4.38 11.04
C ALA A 48 -7.27 -4.66 12.19
N THR A 49 -7.75 -4.55 13.42
CA THR A 49 -7.00 -4.98 14.59
C THR A 49 -7.01 -6.51 14.64
N GLU A 50 -6.05 -7.16 13.99
CA GLU A 50 -5.74 -8.55 14.34
C GLU A 50 -4.80 -8.58 15.54
N GLU A 51 -5.02 -9.54 16.44
CA GLU A 51 -4.44 -9.68 17.79
C GLU A 51 -2.89 -9.79 17.81
N ASN A 52 -2.20 -9.71 16.67
CA ASN A 52 -0.74 -9.86 16.57
C ASN A 52 -0.02 -8.75 15.79
N GLY A 53 -0.68 -7.60 15.57
CA GLY A 53 -0.05 -6.44 14.96
C GLY A 53 -1.01 -5.72 14.03
N LEU A 54 -0.82 -4.39 13.93
CA LEU A 54 -1.63 -3.51 13.09
C LEU A 54 -1.65 -4.02 11.64
N SER A 55 -2.71 -4.72 11.25
CA SER A 55 -3.00 -5.08 9.86
C SER A 55 -3.92 -4.01 9.30
N ALA A 56 -3.35 -2.96 8.70
CA ALA A 56 -4.13 -2.10 7.83
C ALA A 56 -4.54 -2.95 6.60
N ARG A 57 -5.79 -3.39 6.60
CA ARG A 57 -6.37 -4.18 5.53
C ARG A 57 -6.79 -3.21 4.45
N PHE A 58 -6.13 -3.30 3.31
CA PHE A 58 -6.55 -2.55 2.15
C PHE A 58 -7.79 -3.22 1.56
N GLU A 59 -8.85 -2.45 1.33
CA GLU A 59 -10.02 -2.98 0.62
C GLU A 59 -9.72 -3.28 -0.86
N ASP A 60 -8.69 -2.62 -1.43
CA ASP A 60 -8.24 -2.93 -2.79
C ASP A 60 -7.40 -4.20 -2.78
N ASN A 61 -7.87 -5.23 -3.48
CA ASN A 61 -7.10 -6.44 -3.73
C ASN A 61 -6.00 -6.09 -4.74
N PHE A 62 -4.88 -5.55 -4.22
CA PHE A 62 -3.61 -5.35 -4.94
C PHE A 62 -3.05 -6.62 -5.61
N GLU A 63 -3.79 -7.74 -5.57
CA GLU A 63 -3.62 -8.98 -6.31
C GLU A 63 -3.45 -8.77 -7.82
N ASN A 64 -4.13 -7.79 -8.40
CA ASN A 64 -4.01 -7.48 -9.83
C ASN A 64 -2.92 -6.44 -10.15
N TYR A 65 -2.23 -5.91 -9.14
CA TYR A 65 -1.21 -4.90 -9.37
C TYR A 65 0.10 -5.53 -9.84
N PRO A 66 0.77 -4.93 -10.83
CA PRO A 66 2.08 -5.40 -11.25
C PRO A 66 3.07 -5.29 -10.10
N LEU A 67 4.03 -6.22 -10.06
CA LEU A 67 5.12 -6.18 -9.09
C LEU A 67 6.14 -5.10 -9.50
N ILE A 68 6.64 -4.38 -8.50
CA ILE A 68 7.85 -3.59 -8.64
C ILE A 68 8.98 -4.63 -8.68
N TYR A 69 9.54 -4.82 -9.88
CA TYR A 69 10.56 -5.84 -10.23
C TYR A 69 11.60 -6.15 -9.15
#